data_AF-A0A9N9KPJ6-F1
#
_entry.id   AF-A0A9N9KPJ6-F1
#
_cell.length_a   1.000
_cell.length_b   1.000
_cell.length_c   1.000
_cell.angle_alpha   90.00
_cell.angle_beta   90.00
_cell.angle_gamma   90.00
#
_symmetry.space_group_name_H-M   'P 1'
#
loop_
_entity.id
_entity.type
_entity.pdbx_description
1 polymer ?
#
loop_
_entity_poly.entity_id
_entity_poly.type
_entity_poly.pdbx_seq_one_letter_code
_entity_poly.pdbx_strand_id
1 'polypeptide(L)'
;MSIDFIIPDSLIPNPTLALQPTGLLACTEPSTCTAIAENRASPIPKSHFHIDSEFTVSLYGQSTTLWFLPSLTQSTQSVDIISASDSRLPTKRPGRGHGGFRHTTFPVQIPTAHRLLDSYIRSIAIARRGLYVGFFLAMITYIEGYVDGDGSLDISRLEGRCREFYSGFISFRKPTIALLNELEAAFIAPAMK
;
A
#
# COMPACT_ATOMS: atom_id res chain seq x y z
N MET A 1 -14.83 5.79 -2.55
CA MET A 1 -13.43 6.09 -2.15
C MET A 1 -13.17 5.43 -0.81
N SER A 2 -11.94 5.02 -0.50
CA SER A 2 -11.65 4.40 0.79
C SER A 2 -10.48 5.07 1.52
N ILE A 3 -10.53 5.02 2.85
CA ILE A 3 -9.39 5.27 3.73
C ILE A 3 -8.88 3.90 4.17
N ASP A 4 -7.68 3.54 3.72
CA ASP A 4 -7.14 2.20 3.91
C ASP A 4 -6.11 2.18 5.04
N PHE A 5 -6.30 1.28 6.00
CA PHE A 5 -5.37 1.03 7.09
C PHE A 5 -4.78 -0.37 6.99
N ILE A 6 -3.51 -0.48 7.36
CA ILE A 6 -2.82 -1.76 7.53
C ILE A 6 -2.65 -1.97 9.03
N ILE A 7 -3.16 -3.09 9.53
CA ILE A 7 -3.12 -3.41 10.96
C ILE A 7 -2.41 -4.75 11.19
N PRO A 8 -1.78 -4.95 12.37
CA PRO A 8 -1.32 -6.26 12.79
C PRO A 8 -2.45 -7.30 12.67
N ASP A 9 -2.13 -8.48 12.17
CA ASP A 9 -3.14 -9.53 11.95
C ASP A 9 -3.86 -9.97 13.22
N SER A 10 -3.19 -9.89 14.37
CA SER A 10 -3.77 -10.17 15.69
C SER A 10 -4.92 -9.23 16.08
N LEU A 11 -5.00 -8.04 15.46
CA LEU A 11 -6.04 -7.05 15.74
C LEU A 11 -7.24 -7.14 14.78
N ILE A 12 -7.17 -7.97 13.74
CA ILE A 12 -8.21 -8.13 12.71
C ILE A 12 -9.50 -8.84 13.19
N PRO A 13 -9.48 -9.75 14.18
CA PRO A 13 -10.73 -10.34 14.67
C PRO A 13 -11.60 -9.36 15.48
N ASN A 14 -11.01 -8.32 16.09
CA ASN A 14 -11.70 -7.38 16.99
C ASN A 14 -11.78 -5.90 16.56
N PRO A 15 -11.57 -5.49 15.29
CA PRO A 15 -11.56 -4.08 14.91
C PRO A 15 -12.96 -3.49 15.03
N THR A 16 -14.01 -4.29 14.84
CA THR A 16 -15.40 -3.88 15.02
C THR A 16 -15.66 -3.35 16.42
N LEU A 17 -15.12 -4.01 17.46
CA LEU A 17 -15.28 -3.55 18.85
C LEU A 17 -14.47 -2.29 19.14
N ALA A 18 -13.27 -2.17 18.57
CA ALA A 18 -12.43 -1.00 18.76
C ALA A 18 -12.94 0.24 18.03
N LEU A 19 -13.61 0.06 16.88
CA LEU A 19 -14.09 1.14 16.02
C LEU A 19 -15.56 1.48 16.23
N GLN A 20 -16.36 0.61 16.85
CA GLN A 20 -17.76 0.89 17.20
C GLN A 20 -17.98 2.23 17.93
N PRO A 21 -17.16 2.61 18.93
CA PRO A 21 -17.32 3.90 19.62
C PRO A 21 -17.13 5.13 18.73
N THR A 22 -16.55 4.97 17.53
CA THR A 22 -16.29 6.07 16.60
C THR A 22 -17.49 6.38 15.70
N GLY A 23 -18.58 5.60 15.80
CA GLY A 23 -19.76 5.74 14.94
C GLY A 23 -19.59 5.11 13.55
N LEU A 24 -18.45 4.47 13.27
CA LEU A 24 -18.24 3.70 12.05
C LEU A 24 -19.13 2.45 12.06
N LEU A 25 -20.04 2.37 11.09
CA LEU A 25 -20.98 1.27 10.97
C LEU A 25 -20.37 0.11 10.19
N ALA A 26 -20.57 -1.11 10.70
CA ALA A 26 -20.28 -2.32 9.95
C ALA A 26 -21.17 -2.38 8.70
N CYS A 27 -20.66 -3.00 7.63
CA CYS A 27 -21.43 -3.21 6.41
C CYS A 27 -22.68 -4.05 6.67
N THR A 28 -23.85 -3.51 6.35
CA THR A 28 -25.15 -4.18 6.52
C THR A 28 -25.55 -5.03 5.32
N GLU A 29 -24.99 -4.77 4.15
CA GLU A 29 -25.36 -5.44 2.89
C GLU A 29 -24.12 -5.98 2.15
N PRO A 30 -23.50 -7.06 2.65
CA PRO A 30 -22.26 -7.57 2.07
C PRO A 30 -22.40 -8.09 0.64
N SER A 31 -23.60 -8.52 0.21
CA SER A 31 -23.84 -9.05 -1.15
C SER A 31 -23.87 -7.98 -2.23
N THR A 32 -24.17 -6.73 -1.88
CA THR A 32 -24.26 -5.59 -2.80
C THR A 32 -23.12 -4.59 -2.61
N CYS A 33 -22.34 -4.74 -1.55
CA CYS A 33 -21.27 -3.81 -1.21
C CYS A 33 -20.09 -3.87 -2.20
N THR A 34 -19.86 -2.76 -2.90
CA THR A 34 -18.77 -2.60 -3.86
C THR A 34 -17.38 -2.66 -3.20
N ALA A 35 -17.29 -2.39 -1.90
CA ALA A 35 -16.03 -2.49 -1.15
C ALA A 35 -15.56 -3.95 -0.99
N ILE A 36 -16.39 -4.95 -1.21
CA ILE A 36 -16.00 -6.37 -1.14
C ILE A 36 -16.46 -7.19 -2.35
N ALA A 37 -16.97 -6.54 -3.40
CA ALA A 37 -17.41 -7.20 -4.62
C ALA A 37 -16.27 -8.01 -5.26
N GLU A 38 -16.55 -9.24 -5.70
CA GLU A 38 -15.54 -10.15 -6.26
C GLU A 38 -14.85 -9.60 -7.51
N ASN A 39 -15.55 -8.77 -8.29
CA ASN A 39 -15.06 -8.17 -9.52
C ASN A 39 -14.28 -6.86 -9.31
N ARG A 40 -14.00 -6.45 -8.06
CA ARG A 40 -13.24 -5.22 -7.78
C ARG A 40 -11.83 -5.28 -8.35
N ALA A 41 -11.31 -4.13 -8.80
CA ALA A 41 -9.99 -4.05 -9.41
C ALA A 41 -8.82 -4.11 -8.40
N SER A 42 -9.08 -3.93 -7.10
CA SER A 42 -8.07 -3.84 -6.03
C SER A 42 -8.26 -4.92 -4.96
N PRO A 43 -7.28 -5.19 -4.09
CA PRO A 43 -7.38 -6.27 -3.09
C PRO A 43 -8.56 -6.11 -2.12
N ILE A 44 -9.30 -7.19 -1.86
CA ILE A 44 -10.40 -7.20 -0.88
C ILE A 44 -9.83 -7.01 0.55
N PRO A 45 -10.36 -6.07 1.36
CA PRO A 45 -9.94 -5.88 2.74
C PRO A 45 -10.45 -7.00 3.63
N LYS A 46 -9.75 -7.26 4.74
CA LYS A 46 -10.21 -8.24 5.74
C LYS A 46 -11.42 -7.74 6.53
N SER A 47 -11.59 -6.43 6.65
CA SER A 47 -12.79 -5.80 7.21
C SER A 47 -12.98 -4.42 6.61
N HIS A 48 -14.21 -3.94 6.54
CA HIS A 48 -14.51 -2.58 6.11
C HIS A 48 -15.71 -2.01 6.87
N PHE A 49 -15.75 -0.68 6.94
CA PHE A 49 -16.79 0.10 7.59
C PHE A 49 -17.24 1.22 6.67
N HIS A 50 -18.49 1.64 6.78
CA HIS A 50 -19.01 2.76 6.01
C HIS A 50 -18.99 4.03 6.85
N ILE A 51 -18.39 5.09 6.30
CA ILE A 51 -18.60 6.46 6.77
C ILE A 51 -19.94 6.95 6.19
N ASP A 52 -20.15 6.70 4.89
CA ASP A 52 -21.39 6.92 4.17
C ASP A 52 -21.51 5.94 2.97
N SER A 53 -22.42 6.22 2.02
CA SER A 53 -22.63 5.38 0.82
C SER A 53 -21.44 5.36 -0.15
N GLU A 54 -20.57 6.37 -0.11
CA GLU A 54 -19.45 6.54 -1.04
C GLU A 54 -18.09 6.31 -0.39
N PHE A 55 -17.98 6.53 0.92
CA PHE A 55 -16.73 6.47 1.68
C PHE A 55 -16.69 5.28 2.63
N THR A 56 -15.64 4.47 2.49
CA THR A 56 -15.38 3.35 3.39
C THR A 56 -14.05 3.50 4.12
N VAL A 57 -13.96 2.88 5.29
CA VAL A 57 -12.70 2.59 5.97
C VAL A 57 -12.40 1.12 5.75
N SER A 58 -11.26 0.81 5.14
CA SER A 58 -10.86 -0.58 4.84
C SER A 58 -9.67 -0.98 5.69
N LEU A 59 -9.71 -2.20 6.23
CA LEU A 59 -8.65 -2.77 7.05
C LEU A 59 -7.99 -3.94 6.33
N TYR A 60 -6.69 -3.83 6.13
CA TYR A 60 -5.84 -4.83 5.54
C TYR A 60 -4.90 -5.42 6.59
N GLY A 61 -4.60 -6.71 6.46
CA GLY A 61 -3.65 -7.36 7.37
C GLY A 61 -2.21 -7.12 6.96
N GLN A 62 -1.34 -6.91 7.95
CA GLN A 62 0.10 -6.77 7.70
C GLN A 62 0.67 -7.96 6.93
N SER A 63 0.31 -9.19 7.30
CA SER A 63 0.77 -10.43 6.65
C SER A 63 0.43 -10.53 5.17
N THR A 64 -0.54 -9.76 4.69
CA THR A 64 -0.98 -9.74 3.29
C THR A 64 -0.50 -8.52 2.51
N THR A 65 -0.05 -7.46 3.20
CA THR A 65 0.26 -6.16 2.57
C THR A 65 1.71 -5.72 2.79
N LEU A 66 2.26 -5.94 3.99
CA LEU A 66 3.60 -5.51 4.42
C LEU A 66 4.36 -6.65 5.11
N TRP A 67 4.23 -7.88 4.62
CA TRP A 67 4.79 -9.10 5.22
C TRP A 67 6.33 -9.13 5.29
N PHE A 68 6.99 -8.28 4.50
CA PHE A 68 8.44 -8.15 4.49
C PHE A 68 8.97 -7.11 5.50
N LEU A 69 8.08 -6.41 6.20
CA LEU A 69 8.45 -5.47 7.27
C LEU A 69 8.29 -6.13 8.66
N PRO A 70 9.04 -5.66 9.67
CA PRO A 70 8.86 -6.09 11.06
C PRO A 70 7.43 -5.86 11.57
N SER A 71 7.02 -6.60 12.59
CA SER A 71 5.67 -6.50 13.17
C SER A 71 5.31 -5.06 13.55
N LEU A 72 4.14 -4.59 13.10
CA LEU A 72 3.63 -3.25 13.43
C LEU A 72 3.35 -3.09 14.93
N THR A 73 3.19 -4.19 15.68
CA THR A 73 3.03 -4.13 17.16
C THR A 73 4.32 -3.76 17.91
N GLN A 74 5.47 -3.88 17.26
CA GLN A 74 6.79 -3.69 17.88
C GLN A 74 7.45 -2.36 17.48
N SER A 75 6.89 -1.62 16.51
CA SER A 75 7.54 -0.47 15.90
C SER A 75 7.03 0.87 16.43
N THR A 76 7.80 1.47 17.33
CA THR A 76 7.80 2.92 17.53
C THR A 76 8.90 3.51 16.64
N GLN A 77 8.52 4.15 15.53
CA GLN A 77 9.40 4.80 14.54
C GLN A 77 10.58 3.95 14.01
N SER A 78 10.42 3.42 12.79
CA SER A 78 11.53 2.79 12.07
C SER A 78 11.95 3.63 10.85
N VAL A 79 13.09 3.30 10.24
CA VAL A 79 13.49 3.92 8.96
C VAL A 79 12.51 3.63 7.81
N ASP A 80 11.66 2.62 7.99
CA ASP A 80 10.71 2.11 7.01
C ASP A 80 9.28 2.63 7.22
N ILE A 81 8.91 2.92 8.47
CA ILE A 81 7.61 3.45 8.88
C ILE A 81 7.80 4.78 9.62
N ILE A 82 7.22 5.84 9.08
CA ILE A 82 7.40 7.21 9.54
C ILE A 82 6.06 7.80 9.97
N SER A 83 6.09 8.93 10.69
CA SER A 83 4.85 9.65 10.98
C SER A 83 4.29 10.27 9.68
N ALA A 84 2.97 10.27 9.51
CA ALA A 84 2.31 11.02 8.45
C ALA A 84 2.52 12.54 8.58
N SER A 85 3.01 13.01 9.73
CA SER A 85 3.40 14.42 9.99
C SER A 85 4.91 14.65 9.93
N ASP A 86 5.68 13.67 9.45
CA ASP A 86 7.14 13.77 9.33
C ASP A 86 7.55 14.87 8.34
N SER A 87 8.56 15.66 8.72
CA SER A 87 9.05 16.80 7.94
C SER A 87 9.71 16.41 6.61
N ARG A 88 10.03 15.13 6.41
CA ARG A 88 10.51 14.60 5.13
C ARG A 88 9.42 14.52 4.07
N LEU A 89 8.15 14.61 4.45
CA LEU A 89 7.03 14.56 3.51
C LEU A 89 6.89 15.88 2.75
N PRO A 90 6.46 15.83 1.48
CA PRO A 90 6.26 17.04 0.70
C PRO A 90 5.17 17.92 1.32
N THR A 91 5.31 19.23 1.17
CA THR A 91 4.25 20.18 1.51
C THR A 91 3.08 20.06 0.53
N LYS A 92 1.91 20.53 0.95
CA LYS A 92 0.74 20.65 0.05
C LYS A 92 1.10 21.46 -1.19
N ARG A 93 0.77 20.95 -2.38
CA ARG A 93 0.98 21.62 -3.67
C ARG A 93 -0.26 21.48 -4.56
N PRO A 94 -0.66 22.52 -5.32
CA PRO A 94 -1.74 22.41 -6.30
C PRO A 94 -1.47 21.31 -7.33
N GLY A 95 -2.50 20.53 -7.70
CA GLY A 95 -2.34 19.42 -8.65
C GLY A 95 -1.57 18.20 -8.11
N ARG A 96 -1.30 18.16 -6.80
CA ARG A 96 -0.66 17.06 -6.07
C ARG A 96 -1.50 16.69 -4.85
N GLY A 97 -1.03 15.70 -4.08
CA GLY A 97 -1.63 15.31 -2.80
C GLY A 97 -1.58 16.41 -1.74
N HIS A 98 -2.23 16.14 -0.61
CA HIS A 98 -2.34 17.08 0.52
C HIS A 98 -1.03 17.29 1.30
N GLY A 99 0.02 16.54 0.98
CA GLY A 99 1.29 16.55 1.69
C GLY A 99 1.20 15.87 3.06
N GLY A 100 2.20 16.13 3.91
CA GLY A 100 2.21 15.66 5.29
C GLY A 100 1.02 16.16 6.11
N PHE A 101 0.53 15.32 7.02
CA PHE A 101 -0.49 15.67 7.99
C PHE A 101 0.06 16.69 9.00
N ARG A 102 -0.85 17.42 9.65
CA ARG A 102 -0.49 18.19 10.84
C ARG A 102 -0.15 17.24 11.99
N HIS A 103 0.71 17.67 12.89
CA HIS A 103 0.89 16.96 14.16
C HIS A 103 -0.43 16.95 14.94
N THR A 104 -0.82 15.77 15.41
CA THR A 104 -2.04 15.55 16.20
C THR A 104 -1.74 14.65 17.40
N THR A 105 -2.67 14.59 18.36
CA THR A 105 -2.60 13.70 19.52
C THR A 105 -2.67 12.21 19.14
N PHE A 106 -3.18 11.90 17.94
CA PHE A 106 -3.31 10.55 17.40
C PHE A 106 -2.49 10.44 16.11
N PRO A 107 -1.16 10.27 16.21
CA PRO A 107 -0.29 10.27 15.04
C PRO A 107 -0.59 9.07 14.15
N VAL A 108 -0.82 9.33 12.86
CA VAL A 108 -0.90 8.29 11.85
C VAL A 108 0.51 7.91 11.43
N GLN A 109 0.78 6.62 11.30
CA GLN A 109 2.02 6.08 10.76
C GLN A 109 1.82 5.63 9.32
N ILE A 110 2.82 5.83 8.47
CA ILE A 110 2.80 5.44 7.06
C ILE A 110 4.12 4.78 6.68
N PRO A 111 4.13 3.85 5.71
CA PRO A 111 5.38 3.43 5.10
C PRO A 111 6.05 4.61 4.39
N THR A 112 7.38 4.61 4.38
CA THR A 112 8.13 5.49 3.47
C THR A 112 7.75 5.19 2.02
N ALA A 113 7.94 6.16 1.11
CA ALA A 113 7.71 5.96 -0.32
C ALA A 113 8.41 4.71 -0.88
N HIS A 114 9.64 4.44 -0.42
CA HIS A 114 10.43 3.26 -0.80
C HIS A 114 9.72 1.95 -0.43
N ARG A 115 9.22 1.84 0.81
CA ARG A 115 8.55 0.63 1.28
C ARG A 115 7.14 0.50 0.76
N LEU A 116 6.48 1.62 0.48
CA LEU A 116 5.22 1.63 -0.25
C LEU A 116 5.41 1.08 -1.68
N LEU A 117 6.43 1.56 -2.40
CA LEU A 117 6.74 1.07 -3.74
C LEU A 117 7.15 -0.41 -3.74
N ASP A 118 8.04 -0.82 -2.83
CA ASP A 118 8.39 -2.23 -2.65
C ASP A 118 7.15 -3.07 -2.39
N SER A 119 6.19 -2.59 -1.59
CA SER A 119 4.96 -3.34 -1.31
C SER A 119 4.16 -3.61 -2.59
N TYR A 120 3.98 -2.61 -3.46
CA TYR A 120 3.25 -2.78 -4.71
C TYR A 120 3.96 -3.74 -5.66
N ILE A 121 5.29 -3.63 -5.80
CA ILE A 121 6.08 -4.50 -6.67
C ILE A 121 6.03 -5.94 -6.15
N ARG A 122 6.21 -6.14 -4.84
CA ARG A 122 6.09 -7.45 -4.20
C ARG A 122 4.70 -8.04 -4.37
N SER A 123 3.65 -7.22 -4.26
CA SER A 123 2.28 -7.65 -4.48
C SER A 123 2.06 -8.14 -5.91
N ILE A 124 2.67 -7.51 -6.92
CA ILE A 124 2.63 -8.02 -8.30
C ILE A 124 3.29 -9.39 -8.39
N ALA A 125 4.46 -9.57 -7.77
CA ALA A 125 5.21 -10.82 -7.81
C ALA A 125 4.42 -11.99 -7.22
N ILE A 126 3.65 -11.77 -6.14
CA ILE A 126 2.85 -12.81 -5.49
C ILE A 126 1.45 -13.00 -6.11
N ALA A 127 0.91 -12.00 -6.81
CA ALA A 127 -0.47 -12.01 -7.30
C ALA A 127 -0.74 -13.01 -8.45
N ARG A 128 0.30 -13.65 -9.01
CA ARG A 128 0.26 -14.69 -10.08
C ARG A 128 -0.78 -14.41 -11.17
N ARG A 129 -0.37 -13.74 -12.27
CA ARG A 129 -1.10 -13.60 -13.55
C ARG A 129 -2.65 -13.61 -13.44
N GLY A 130 -3.25 -12.69 -12.69
CA GLY A 130 -4.70 -12.55 -12.75
C GLY A 130 -5.29 -11.45 -11.91
N LEU A 131 -5.11 -11.51 -10.59
CA LEU A 131 -5.87 -10.63 -9.69
C LEU A 131 -5.04 -9.41 -9.28
N TYR A 132 -5.59 -8.22 -9.49
CA TYR A 132 -5.06 -6.94 -9.01
C TYR A 132 -3.72 -6.46 -9.59
N VAL A 133 -3.07 -7.21 -10.48
CA VAL A 133 -1.82 -6.76 -11.16
C VAL A 133 -2.00 -5.39 -11.80
N GLY A 134 -3.13 -5.18 -12.50
CA GLY A 134 -3.46 -3.88 -13.12
C GLY A 134 -3.58 -2.75 -12.09
N PHE A 135 -4.15 -3.03 -10.91
CA PHE A 135 -4.23 -2.05 -9.83
C PHE A 135 -2.85 -1.70 -9.28
N PHE A 136 -2.00 -2.69 -9.00
CA PHE A 136 -0.66 -2.40 -8.49
C PHE A 136 0.21 -1.68 -9.52
N LEU A 137 0.10 -2.01 -10.81
CA LEU A 137 0.77 -1.26 -11.87
C LEU A 137 0.29 0.20 -11.91
N ALA A 138 -1.02 0.44 -11.79
CA ALA A 138 -1.55 1.80 -11.71
C ALA A 138 -1.00 2.57 -10.48
N MET A 139 -0.86 1.90 -9.34
CA MET A 139 -0.23 2.51 -8.15
C MET A 139 1.26 2.80 -8.35
N ILE A 140 1.99 1.95 -9.07
CA ILE A 140 3.40 2.20 -9.43
C ILE A 140 3.52 3.39 -10.39
N THR A 141 2.65 3.50 -11.40
CA THR A 141 2.59 4.69 -12.26
C THR A 141 2.27 5.95 -11.45
N TYR A 142 1.42 5.85 -10.42
CA TYR A 142 1.17 6.97 -9.54
C TYR A 142 2.43 7.38 -8.75
N ILE A 143 3.19 6.43 -8.22
CA ILE A 143 4.48 6.71 -7.56
C ILE A 143 5.47 7.35 -8.54
N GLU A 144 5.58 6.84 -9.76
CA GLU A 144 6.43 7.41 -10.80
C GLU A 144 6.06 8.88 -11.11
N GLY A 145 4.80 9.15 -11.42
CA GLY A 145 4.38 10.51 -11.80
C GLY A 145 4.33 11.53 -10.65
N TYR A 146 4.07 11.10 -9.40
CA TYR A 146 3.74 12.02 -8.30
C TYR A 146 4.70 11.97 -7.11
N VAL A 147 5.62 11.01 -7.06
CA VAL A 147 6.60 10.87 -5.97
C VAL A 147 8.02 10.90 -6.53
N ASP A 148 8.32 10.01 -7.47
CA ASP A 148 9.63 9.94 -8.12
C ASP A 148 9.88 11.15 -9.02
N GLY A 149 8.91 11.49 -9.88
CA GLY A 149 8.99 12.68 -10.75
C GLY A 149 9.16 14.01 -9.99
N ASP A 150 8.83 14.04 -8.71
CA ASP A 150 9.01 15.20 -7.82
C ASP A 150 10.30 15.11 -6.95
N GLY A 151 11.16 14.12 -7.20
CA GLY A 151 12.45 13.92 -6.50
C GLY A 151 12.34 13.39 -5.06
N SER A 152 11.18 12.83 -4.69
CA SER A 152 10.90 12.36 -3.33
C SER A 152 11.19 10.86 -3.13
N LEU A 153 11.77 10.20 -4.13
CA LEU A 153 12.16 8.79 -4.10
C LEU A 153 13.65 8.65 -4.42
N ASP A 154 14.38 7.94 -3.55
CA ASP A 154 15.75 7.50 -3.82
C ASP A 154 15.71 6.02 -4.19
N ILE A 155 15.75 5.75 -5.50
CA ILE A 155 15.67 4.40 -6.07
C ILE A 155 16.75 3.46 -5.49
N SER A 156 17.89 3.99 -5.03
CA SER A 156 18.96 3.16 -4.46
C SER A 156 18.54 2.42 -3.18
N ARG A 157 17.55 2.95 -2.46
CA ARG A 157 17.04 2.41 -1.18
C ARG A 157 15.98 1.32 -1.34
N LEU A 158 15.49 1.09 -2.56
CA LEU A 158 14.60 -0.03 -2.87
C LEU A 158 15.33 -1.35 -2.69
N GLU A 159 14.58 -2.41 -2.39
CA GLU A 159 15.15 -3.75 -2.39
C GLU A 159 15.64 -4.13 -3.80
N GLY A 160 16.72 -4.90 -3.92
CA GLY A 160 17.43 -5.08 -5.19
C GLY A 160 16.57 -5.55 -6.36
N ARG A 161 15.65 -6.49 -6.13
CA ARG A 161 14.74 -7.01 -7.17
C ARG A 161 13.66 -5.99 -7.50
N CYS A 162 13.14 -5.31 -6.49
CA CYS A 162 12.16 -4.23 -6.68
C CYS A 162 12.78 -3.07 -7.47
N ARG A 163 14.03 -2.72 -7.18
CA ARG A 163 14.81 -1.70 -7.87
C ARG A 163 15.01 -2.04 -9.34
N GLU A 164 15.38 -3.27 -9.64
CA GLU A 164 15.59 -3.73 -11.01
C GLU A 164 14.29 -3.65 -11.82
N PHE A 165 13.19 -4.17 -11.26
CA PHE A 165 11.87 -4.06 -11.88
C PHE A 165 11.47 -2.60 -12.12
N TYR A 166 11.57 -1.75 -11.10
CA TYR A 166 11.16 -0.34 -11.20
C TYR A 166 12.00 0.43 -12.22
N SER A 167 13.32 0.24 -12.21
CA SER A 167 14.24 0.85 -13.18
C SER A 167 13.92 0.41 -14.62
N GLY A 168 13.57 -0.87 -14.79
CA GLY A 168 13.09 -1.40 -16.07
C GLY A 168 11.78 -0.74 -16.50
N PHE A 169 10.83 -0.62 -15.57
CA PHE A 169 9.51 -0.05 -15.77
C PHE A 169 9.57 1.41 -16.23
N ILE A 170 10.31 2.27 -15.52
CA ILE A 170 10.40 3.71 -15.84
C ILE A 170 11.28 4.00 -17.07
N SER A 171 12.18 3.10 -17.44
CA SER A 171 13.04 3.29 -18.63
C SER A 171 12.35 2.95 -19.95
N PHE A 172 11.19 2.28 -19.92
CA PHE A 172 10.46 1.78 -21.09
C PHE A 172 11.29 0.90 -22.04
N ARG A 173 12.45 0.37 -21.59
CA ARG A 173 13.38 -0.40 -22.43
C ARG A 173 12.93 -1.84 -22.68
N LYS A 174 12.03 -2.36 -21.85
CA LYS A 174 11.49 -3.72 -21.96
C LYS A 174 9.96 -3.65 -21.97
N PRO A 175 9.27 -4.51 -22.74
CA PRO A 175 7.83 -4.67 -22.62
C PRO A 175 7.44 -5.02 -21.18
N THR A 176 6.34 -4.45 -20.67
CA THR A 176 5.87 -4.69 -19.29
C THR A 176 5.72 -6.17 -19.00
N ILE A 177 5.24 -6.97 -19.96
CA ILE A 177 5.10 -8.42 -19.78
C ILE A 177 6.43 -9.13 -19.52
N ALA A 178 7.52 -8.68 -20.14
CA ALA A 178 8.85 -9.22 -19.91
C ALA A 178 9.34 -8.90 -18.50
N LEU A 179 9.14 -7.64 -18.06
CA LEU A 179 9.47 -7.21 -16.69
C LEU A 179 8.69 -8.01 -15.63
N LEU A 180 7.40 -8.28 -15.87
CA LEU A 180 6.57 -9.08 -14.97
C LEU A 180 7.09 -10.51 -14.83
N ASN A 181 7.48 -11.15 -15.94
CA ASN A 181 8.04 -12.50 -15.92
C ASN A 181 9.39 -12.55 -15.18
N GLU A 182 10.26 -11.55 -15.39
CA GLU A 182 11.55 -11.42 -14.70
C GLU A 182 11.36 -11.23 -13.19
N LEU A 183 10.41 -10.36 -12.80
CA LEU A 183 10.06 -10.12 -11.41
C LEU A 183 9.55 -11.39 -10.73
N GLU A 184 8.62 -12.11 -11.37
CA GLU A 184 8.10 -13.39 -10.84
C GLU A 184 9.25 -14.39 -10.60
N ALA A 185 10.14 -14.55 -11.59
CA ALA A 185 11.30 -15.43 -11.46
C ALA A 185 12.23 -15.03 -10.30
N ALA A 186 12.48 -13.72 -10.13
CA ALA A 186 13.35 -13.21 -9.08
C ALA A 186 12.79 -13.41 -7.65
N PHE A 187 11.46 -13.49 -7.50
CA PHE A 187 10.82 -13.74 -6.21
C PHE A 187 10.59 -15.24 -5.91
N ILE A 188 10.64 -16.10 -6.92
CA ILE A 188 10.67 -17.56 -6.76
C ILE A 188 12.08 -18.04 -6.40
N ALA A 189 13.12 -17.45 -6.97
CA ALA A 189 14.50 -17.80 -6.66
C ALA A 189 14.85 -17.40 -5.20
N PRO A 190 15.58 -18.23 -4.44
CA PRO A 190 16.07 -17.83 -3.12
C PRO A 190 16.96 -16.59 -3.28
N ALA A 191 16.74 -15.57 -2.44
CA ALA A 191 17.53 -14.36 -2.47
C ALA A 191 19.01 -14.72 -2.28
N MET A 192 19.85 -14.42 -3.27
CA MET A 192 21.31 -14.51 -3.10
C MET A 192 21.69 -13.53 -2.00
N LYS A 193 22.25 -14.07 -0.91
CA LYS A 193 22.78 -13.32 0.22
C LYS A 193 24.06 -12.59 -0.17
#